data_AF-A0A9E6F1Z2-F1
#
_entry.id   AF-A0A9E6F1Z2-F1
#
_cell.length_a   1.000
_cell.length_b   1.000
_cell.length_c   1.000
_cell.angle_alpha   90.00
_cell.angle_beta   90.00
_cell.angle_gamma   90.00
#
_symmetry.space_group_name_H-M   'P 1'
#
loop_
_entity.id
_entity.type
_entity.pdbx_description
1 polymer ?
#
loop_
_entity_poly.entity_id
_entity_poly.type
_entity_poly.pdbx_seq_one_letter_code
_entity_poly.pdbx_strand_id
1 'polypeptide(L)'
;MKKTHSIIYILLIFFSHINCASAQWSDISYLTNSNLRSVFFNNILTGFSVGDSGTVIKTINGGSSWSLVSVPSNKNFKSVFF
;
A
#
# COMPACT_ATOMS: atom_id res chain seq x y z
N MET A 1 -41.83 -25.01 -5.23
CA MET A 1 -41.39 -23.90 -4.35
C MET A 1 -40.15 -24.18 -3.49
N LYS A 2 -39.68 -25.44 -3.32
CA LYS A 2 -38.48 -25.73 -2.51
C LYS A 2 -37.13 -25.54 -3.22
N LYS A 3 -37.09 -25.64 -4.56
CA LYS A 3 -35.84 -25.52 -5.35
C LYS A 3 -35.32 -24.07 -5.47
N THR A 4 -36.20 -23.07 -5.45
CA THR A 4 -35.84 -21.65 -5.57
C THR A 4 -35.13 -21.10 -4.34
N HIS A 5 -35.51 -21.56 -3.13
CA HIS A 5 -34.80 -21.19 -1.91
C HIS A 5 -33.37 -21.77 -1.89
N SER A 6 -33.18 -23.01 -2.36
CA SER A 6 -31.84 -23.62 -2.45
C SER A 6 -30.91 -22.89 -3.42
N ILE A 7 -31.43 -22.35 -4.53
CA ILE A 7 -30.65 -21.59 -5.53
C ILE A 7 -30.28 -20.20 -4.99
N ILE A 8 -31.17 -19.54 -4.25
CA ILE A 8 -30.91 -18.24 -3.59
C ILE A 8 -29.80 -18.36 -2.54
N TYR A 9 -29.80 -19.42 -1.72
CA TYR A 9 -28.73 -19.63 -0.74
C TYR A 9 -27.37 -19.92 -1.40
N ILE A 10 -27.34 -20.66 -2.51
CA ILE A 10 -26.11 -20.89 -3.29
C ILE A 10 -25.59 -19.58 -3.91
N LEU A 11 -26.48 -18.71 -4.41
CA LEU A 11 -26.11 -17.38 -4.92
C LEU A 11 -25.59 -16.43 -3.82
N LEU A 12 -26.16 -16.50 -2.61
CA LEU A 12 -25.69 -15.73 -1.45
C LEU A 12 -24.34 -16.21 -0.92
N ILE A 13 -24.05 -17.51 -1.02
CA ILE A 13 -22.73 -18.08 -0.70
C ILE A 13 -21.69 -17.61 -1.72
N PHE A 14 -22.00 -17.58 -3.03
CA PHE A 14 -21.06 -17.03 -4.03
C PHE A 14 -20.78 -15.52 -3.86
N PHE A 15 -21.75 -14.73 -3.38
CA PHE A 15 -21.58 -13.29 -3.15
C PHE A 15 -20.78 -12.97 -1.87
N SER A 16 -20.67 -13.91 -0.93
CA SER A 16 -19.95 -13.74 0.34
C SER A 16 -18.48 -14.17 0.29
N HIS A 17 -17.99 -14.70 -0.84
CA HIS A 17 -16.63 -15.26 -0.97
C HIS A 17 -15.61 -14.33 -1.65
N ILE A 18 -15.86 -13.03 -1.76
CA ILE A 18 -14.86 -12.06 -2.25
C ILE A 18 -14.66 -10.93 -1.25
N ASN A 19 -14.30 -11.29 -0.02
CA ASN A 19 -13.53 -10.41 0.85
C ASN A 19 -12.46 -11.24 1.56
N CYS A 20 -11.68 -11.99 0.79
CA CYS A 20 -10.31 -12.16 1.23
C CYS A 20 -9.71 -10.76 1.13
N ALA A 21 -9.28 -10.17 2.24
CA ALA A 21 -8.42 -9.00 2.20
C ALA A 21 -7.11 -9.43 1.54
N SER A 22 -7.11 -9.55 0.21
CA SER A 22 -5.92 -9.87 -0.53
C SER A 22 -5.06 -8.62 -0.48
N ALA A 23 -3.96 -8.70 0.25
CA ALA A 23 -2.84 -7.81 0.02
C ALA A 23 -2.45 -7.97 -1.45
N GLN A 24 -2.82 -7.00 -2.27
CA GLN A 24 -2.41 -6.94 -3.67
C GLN A 24 -1.27 -5.93 -3.76
N TRP A 25 -0.25 -6.27 -4.55
CA TRP A 25 0.77 -5.31 -4.94
C TRP A 25 0.09 -4.17 -5.73
N SER A 26 0.17 -2.95 -5.19
CA SER A 26 -0.21 -1.74 -5.89
C SER A 26 1.05 -0.98 -6.29
N ASP A 27 1.15 -0.62 -7.56
CA ASP A 27 2.27 0.16 -8.04
C ASP A 27 2.17 1.61 -7.55
N ILE A 28 3.29 2.14 -7.06
CA ILE A 28 3.41 3.53 -6.57
C ILE A 28 4.12 4.46 -7.58
N SER A 29 4.21 4.06 -8.84
CA SER A 29 4.88 4.81 -9.92
C SER A 29 4.29 6.20 -10.15
N TYR A 30 3.02 6.40 -9.78
CA TYR A 30 2.37 7.72 -9.81
C TYR A 30 3.00 8.75 -8.87
N LEU A 31 3.77 8.31 -7.86
CA LEU A 31 4.48 9.19 -6.92
C LEU A 31 5.88 9.54 -7.40
N THR A 32 6.62 8.56 -7.93
CA THR A 32 8.03 8.76 -8.29
C THR A 32 8.52 7.69 -9.25
N ASN A 33 9.41 8.11 -10.15
CA ASN A 33 10.21 7.22 -11.00
C ASN A 33 11.65 7.07 -10.46
N SER A 34 11.98 7.70 -9.33
CA SER A 34 13.29 7.60 -8.71
C SER A 34 13.44 6.26 -8.00
N ASN A 35 14.67 5.71 -7.98
CA ASN A 35 14.93 4.48 -7.23
C ASN A 35 14.78 4.76 -5.72
N LEU A 36 13.90 3.99 -5.08
CA LEU A 36 13.84 3.93 -3.63
C LEU A 36 14.94 3.00 -3.12
N ARG A 37 15.65 3.42 -2.07
CA ARG A 37 16.85 2.75 -1.55
C ARG A 37 16.64 2.12 -0.19
N SER A 38 15.70 2.63 0.60
CA SER A 38 15.48 2.16 1.97
C SER A 38 14.07 2.52 2.43
N VAL A 39 13.48 1.64 3.23
CA VAL A 39 12.18 1.82 3.88
C VAL A 39 12.31 1.50 5.36
N PHE A 40 11.67 2.30 6.21
CA PHE A 40 11.65 2.10 7.66
C PHE A 40 10.28 2.46 8.23
N PHE A 41 9.80 1.66 9.19
CA PHE A 41 8.55 1.90 9.92
C PHE A 41 8.85 2.27 11.37
N ASN A 42 8.41 3.45 11.79
CA ASN A 42 8.47 3.90 13.18
C ASN A 42 7.46 3.13 14.05
N ASN A 43 6.33 2.74 13.47
CA ASN A 43 5.34 1.87 14.09
C ASN A 43 4.57 1.15 12.97
N ILE A 44 3.61 0.29 13.35
CA ILE A 44 2.83 -0.51 12.40
C ILE A 44 2.06 0.32 11.36
N LEU A 45 1.79 1.61 11.62
CA LEU A 45 1.05 2.48 10.71
C LEU A 45 1.95 3.46 9.94
N THR A 46 2.98 3.99 10.59
CA THR A 46 3.79 5.10 10.08
C THR A 46 5.14 4.62 9.58
N GLY A 47 5.41 4.83 8.30
CA GLY A 47 6.68 4.48 7.67
C GLY A 47 7.13 5.51 6.65
N PHE A 48 8.41 5.45 6.30
CA PHE A 48 9.09 6.32 5.36
C PHE A 48 9.90 5.47 4.39
N SER A 49 9.92 5.88 3.12
CA SER A 49 10.86 5.35 2.13
C SER A 49 11.60 6.51 1.46
N VAL A 50 12.89 6.32 1.26
CA VAL A 50 13.81 7.34 0.75
C VAL A 50 14.55 6.83 -0.48
N GLY A 51 14.93 7.74 -1.38
CA GLY A 51 15.53 7.36 -2.64
C GLY A 51 16.36 8.44 -3.32
N ASP A 52 16.53 8.27 -4.62
CA ASP A 52 17.31 9.18 -5.47
C ASP A 52 16.65 10.57 -5.60
N SER A 53 17.45 11.57 -5.96
CA SER A 53 16.98 12.92 -6.29
C SER A 53 16.13 13.61 -5.21
N GLY A 54 16.43 13.36 -3.94
CA GLY A 54 15.67 13.93 -2.82
C GLY A 54 14.32 13.26 -2.57
N THR A 55 14.05 12.09 -3.18
CA THR A 55 12.76 11.42 -3.05
C THR A 55 12.55 10.92 -1.63
N VAL A 56 11.49 11.40 -0.99
CA VAL A 56 10.99 10.89 0.29
C VAL A 56 9.49 10.67 0.15
N ILE A 57 9.02 9.48 0.52
CA ILE A 57 7.59 9.15 0.61
C ILE A 57 7.26 8.67 2.03
N LYS A 58 6.04 8.95 2.48
CA LYS A 58 5.54 8.58 3.79
C LYS A 58 4.22 7.83 3.68
N THR A 59 4.01 6.86 4.57
CA THR A 59 2.73 6.21 4.82
C THR A 59 2.28 6.45 6.26
N ILE A 60 0.96 6.46 6.47
CA ILE A 60 0.30 6.52 7.79
C ILE A 60 -0.72 5.38 7.98
N ASN A 61 -0.75 4.43 7.04
CA ASN A 61 -1.71 3.32 7.01
C ASN A 61 -1.01 1.98 6.69
N GLY A 62 0.19 1.78 7.22
CA GLY A 62 0.92 0.53 7.15
C GLY A 62 1.42 0.18 5.75
N GLY A 63 1.62 1.18 4.88
CA GLY A 63 2.07 0.99 3.50
C GLY A 63 0.95 0.75 2.50
N SER A 64 -0.33 0.83 2.91
CA SER A 64 -1.48 0.69 2.00
C SER A 64 -1.55 1.83 0.98
N SER A 65 -1.14 3.03 1.38
CA SER A 65 -0.88 4.15 0.47
C SER A 65 0.30 4.99 0.95
N TRP A 66 0.88 5.75 0.01
CA TRP A 66 2.06 6.57 0.22
C TRP A 66 1.79 7.99 -0.28
N SER A 67 2.55 8.96 0.22
CA SER A 67 2.49 10.36 -0.22
C SER A 67 3.89 10.96 -0.24
N LEU A 68 4.16 11.82 -1.23
CA LEU A 68 5.43 12.54 -1.33
C LEU A 68 5.62 13.49 -0.15
N VAL A 69 6.85 13.56 0.35
CA VAL A 69 7.29 14.51 1.35
C VAL A 69 8.33 15.40 0.70
N SER A 70 8.03 16.69 0.61
CA SER A 70 8.99 17.69 0.11
C SER A 70 10.11 17.89 1.13
N VAL A 71 11.35 17.87 0.65
CA VAL A 71 12.55 18.12 1.44
C VAL A 71 13.46 19.12 0.73
N PRO A 72 14.21 19.96 1.45
CA PRO A 72 15.07 20.99 0.86
C PRO A 72 16.41 20.41 0.34
N SER A 73 16.39 19.24 -0.27
CA SER A 73 17.58 18.55 -0.77
C SER A 73 17.23 17.65 -1.95
N ASN A 74 18.03 17.74 -3.02
CA ASN A 74 17.94 16.86 -4.19
C ASN A 74 18.99 15.74 -4.15
N LYS A 75 19.60 15.47 -2.99
CA LYS A 75 20.63 14.42 -2.85
C LYS A 75 20.00 13.03 -2.78
N ASN A 76 20.79 12.01 -3.11
CA ASN A 76 20.36 10.62 -2.99
C ASN A 76 20.41 10.19 -1.53
N PHE A 77 19.28 9.76 -0.99
CA PHE A 77 19.19 9.19 0.35
C PHE A 77 19.34 7.68 0.27
N LYS A 78 20.36 7.13 0.94
CA LYS A 78 20.71 5.71 0.86
C LYS A 78 20.03 4.86 1.94
N SER A 79 19.69 5.46 3.07
CA SER A 79 19.16 4.76 4.24
C SER A 79 18.23 5.67 5.04
N VAL A 80 17.21 5.07 5.64
CA VAL A 80 16.37 5.71 6.67
C VAL A 80 16.26 4.78 7.87
N PHE A 81 16.45 5.34 9.07
CA PHE A 81 16.29 4.67 10.36
C PHE A 81 16.04 5.74 11.42
N PHE A 82 15.50 5.34 12.58
CA PHE A 82 15.31 6.19 13.75
C PHE A 82 15.87 5.50 14.99
#